data_AF-A0A1X7HGR7-F1
#
_entry.id   AF-A0A1X7HGR7-F1
#
_cell.length_a   1.000
_cell.length_b   1.000
_cell.length_c   1.000
_cell.angle_alpha   90.00
_cell.angle_beta   90.00
_cell.angle_gamma   90.00
#
_symmetry.space_group_name_H-M   'P 1'
#
loop_
_entity.id
_entity.type
_entity.pdbx_description
1 polymer ?
#
loop_
_entity_poly.entity_id
_entity_poly.type
_entity_poly.pdbx_seq_one_letter_code
_entity_poly.pdbx_strand_id
1 'polypeptide(L)'
;MENSPRCVDCPPPPAGCAATAGEPCLSHGGTRTRHGFHQARTAAWETARVAAVPAAKLVADAVAARQVRSGKQAATLLEEHGHTAEATRIQSAVIHRRGLMSAKQAIDLLVTVAEGGEPR
;
A
#
# COMPACT_ATOMS: atom_id res chain seq x y z
N MET A 1 15.45 1.16 13.38
CA MET A 1 14.37 0.71 12.47
C MET A 1 14.40 1.66 11.31
N GLU A 2 15.06 1.27 10.22
CA GLU A 2 15.19 2.09 9.02
C GLU A 2 13.80 2.42 8.46
N ASN A 3 13.59 3.72 8.30
CA ASN A 3 12.41 4.33 7.75
C ASN A 3 12.48 4.07 6.24
N SER A 4 11.77 3.05 5.74
CA SER A 4 11.80 2.66 4.33
C SER A 4 11.65 3.89 3.43
N PRO A 5 12.39 3.96 2.30
CA PRO A 5 12.38 5.12 1.42
C PRO A 5 10.96 5.39 0.94
N ARG A 6 10.47 6.59 1.27
CA ARG A 6 9.10 7.03 0.99
C ARG A 6 9.06 7.55 -0.44
N CYS A 7 8.27 6.94 -1.31
CA CYS A 7 8.21 7.32 -2.73
C CYS A 7 7.13 8.35 -3.07
N VAL A 8 6.33 8.78 -2.09
CA VAL A 8 5.29 9.81 -2.27
C VAL A 8 5.46 10.93 -1.25
N ASP A 9 5.19 12.15 -1.69
CA ASP A 9 5.15 13.32 -0.83
C ASP A 9 4.08 13.15 0.26
N CYS A 10 4.37 13.69 1.43
CA CYS A 10 3.37 13.86 2.46
C CYS A 10 2.29 14.83 1.95
N PRO A 11 0.98 14.56 2.13
CA PRO A 11 -0.07 15.47 1.69
C PRO A 11 0.11 16.91 2.23
N PRO A 12 -0.46 17.95 1.59
CA PRO A 12 -0.43 19.29 2.13
C PRO A 12 -1.33 19.42 3.39
N PRO A 13 -1.13 20.46 4.23
CA PRO A 13 -2.04 20.76 5.33
C PRO A 13 -3.50 20.91 4.88
N PRO A 14 -4.50 20.50 5.69
CA PRO A 14 -4.37 19.95 7.05
C PRO A 14 -4.08 18.43 7.09
N ALA A 15 -4.05 17.75 5.94
CA ALA A 15 -3.90 16.29 5.84
C ALA A 15 -2.45 15.81 5.99
N GLY A 16 -1.46 16.69 5.83
CA GLY A 16 -0.04 16.37 5.96
C GLY A 16 0.80 17.64 6.14
N CYS A 17 2.12 17.52 6.00
CA CYS A 17 3.06 18.66 6.13
C CYS A 17 3.80 18.98 4.83
N ALA A 18 3.38 18.43 3.70
CA ALA A 18 4.02 18.67 2.40
C ALA A 18 5.52 18.28 2.32
N ALA A 19 6.00 17.42 3.23
CA ALA A 19 7.37 16.90 3.17
C ALA A 19 7.57 16.06 1.89
N THR A 20 8.70 16.25 1.22
CA THR A 20 9.02 15.55 -0.03
C THR A 20 9.26 14.06 0.22
N ALA A 21 9.00 13.23 -0.78
CA ALA A 21 9.43 11.83 -0.83
C ALA A 21 10.91 11.69 -0.41
N GLY A 22 11.19 10.82 0.56
CA GLY A 22 12.53 10.61 1.12
C GLY A 22 12.95 11.57 2.26
N GLU A 23 12.22 12.67 2.49
CA GLU A 23 12.56 13.60 3.58
C GLU A 23 11.96 13.20 4.94
N PRO A 24 12.58 13.63 6.06
CA PRO A 24 11.99 13.51 7.38
C PRO A 24 10.61 14.14 7.42
N CYS A 25 9.61 13.35 7.81
CA CYS A 25 8.25 13.82 7.99
C CYS A 25 7.93 13.90 9.48
N LEU A 26 7.73 15.12 9.98
CA LEU A 26 7.36 15.39 11.37
C LEU A 26 5.92 14.98 11.70
N SER A 27 5.15 14.59 10.70
CA SER A 27 3.72 14.31 10.81
C SER A 27 3.38 12.86 11.10
N HIS A 28 4.31 11.94 10.83
CA HIS A 28 4.06 10.48 10.85
C HIS A 28 5.11 9.68 11.65
N GLY A 29 5.88 10.32 12.55
CA GLY A 29 6.96 9.63 13.25
C GLY A 29 7.42 10.21 14.59
N GLY A 30 6.63 11.09 15.23
CA GLY A 30 6.98 11.67 16.53
C GLY A 30 6.20 11.03 17.68
N THR A 31 6.90 10.52 18.68
CA THR A 31 6.46 9.90 19.94
C THR A 31 5.60 10.79 20.86
N ARG A 32 4.53 11.41 20.37
CA ARG A 32 3.58 12.16 21.20
C ARG A 32 2.16 11.75 20.88
N THR A 33 1.43 11.40 21.94
CA THR A 33 -0.01 11.07 22.05
C THR A 33 -0.80 11.06 20.74
N ARG A 34 -1.25 9.88 20.30
CA ARG A 34 -2.01 9.71 19.05
C ARG A 34 -3.41 10.31 19.17
N HIS A 35 -3.57 11.59 18.84
CA HIS A 35 -4.88 12.22 18.65
C HIS A 35 -5.50 11.80 17.30
N GLY A 36 -6.84 11.86 17.18
CA GLY A 36 -7.57 11.38 16.00
C GLY A 36 -7.13 11.98 14.66
N PHE A 37 -6.63 13.22 14.66
CA PHE A 37 -6.10 13.84 13.44
C PHE A 37 -4.82 13.16 12.94
N HIS A 38 -3.96 12.62 13.82
CA HIS A 38 -2.77 11.88 13.37
C HIS A 38 -3.15 10.59 12.63
N GLN A 39 -4.22 9.91 13.07
CA GLN A 39 -4.73 8.73 12.39
C GLN A 39 -5.28 9.06 11.00
N ALA A 40 -6.07 10.15 10.89
CA ALA A 40 -6.58 10.62 9.61
C ALA A 40 -5.47 10.99 8.62
N ARG A 41 -4.40 11.63 9.11
CA ARG A 41 -3.24 11.99 8.29
C ARG A 41 -2.45 10.77 7.82
N THR A 42 -2.26 9.77 8.69
CA THR A 42 -1.65 8.50 8.29
C THR A 42 -2.50 7.76 7.25
N ALA A 43 -3.82 7.71 7.45
CA ALA A 43 -4.73 7.07 6.49
C ALA A 43 -4.73 7.77 5.12
N ALA A 44 -4.71 9.11 5.10
CA ALA A 44 -4.61 9.88 3.86
C ALA A 44 -3.29 9.61 3.12
N TRP A 45 -2.19 9.48 3.86
CA TRP A 45 -0.88 9.15 3.29
C TRP A 45 -0.81 7.71 2.77
N GLU A 46 -1.34 6.73 3.51
CA GLU A 46 -1.47 5.34 3.04
C GLU A 46 -2.32 5.26 1.77
N THR A 47 -3.42 6.01 1.71
CA THR A 47 -4.26 6.12 0.51
C THR A 47 -3.48 6.67 -0.68
N ALA A 48 -2.67 7.73 -0.47
CA ALA A 48 -1.83 8.30 -1.50
C ALA A 48 -0.76 7.31 -1.99
N ARG A 49 -0.14 6.55 -1.09
CA ARG A 49 0.84 5.49 -1.43
C ARG A 49 0.22 4.40 -2.30
N VAL A 50 -0.97 3.92 -1.93
CA VAL A 50 -1.70 2.92 -2.73
C VAL A 50 -2.08 3.49 -4.09
N ALA A 51 -2.57 4.73 -4.13
CA ALA A 51 -3.00 5.38 -5.37
C ALA A 51 -1.84 5.61 -6.37
N ALA A 52 -0.61 5.75 -5.88
CA ALA A 52 0.58 5.92 -6.71
C ALA A 52 1.03 4.63 -7.42
N VAL A 53 0.53 3.46 -7.00
CA VAL A 53 0.86 2.16 -7.60
C VAL A 53 -0.38 1.63 -8.34
N PRO A 54 -0.45 1.72 -9.69
CA PRO A 54 -1.66 1.42 -10.45
C PRO A 54 -2.28 0.04 -10.15
N ALA A 55 -1.45 -1.00 -10.04
CA ALA A 55 -1.89 -2.35 -9.69
C ALA A 55 -2.47 -2.42 -8.26
N ALA A 56 -1.83 -1.75 -7.29
CA ALA A 56 -2.30 -1.72 -5.90
C ALA A 56 -3.63 -0.96 -5.79
N LYS A 57 -3.75 0.16 -6.52
CA LYS A 57 -4.99 0.94 -6.64
C LYS A 57 -6.13 0.09 -7.21
N LEU A 58 -5.90 -0.62 -8.32
CA LEU A 58 -6.91 -1.48 -8.93
C LEU A 58 -7.47 -2.51 -7.93
N VAL A 59 -6.59 -3.19 -7.18
CA VAL A 59 -7.00 -4.15 -6.16
C VAL A 59 -7.73 -3.46 -5.00
N ALA A 60 -7.26 -2.28 -4.56
CA ALA A 60 -7.90 -1.51 -3.50
C ALA A 60 -9.32 -1.08 -3.85
N ASP A 61 -9.54 -0.60 -5.08
CA ASP A 61 -10.84 -0.20 -5.59
C ASP A 61 -11.80 -1.41 -5.64
N ALA A 62 -11.33 -2.56 -6.12
CA ALA A 62 -12.11 -3.80 -6.14
C ALA A 62 -12.44 -4.34 -4.73
N VAL A 63 -11.54 -4.17 -3.75
CA VAL A 63 -11.80 -4.51 -2.34
C VAL A 63 -12.85 -3.57 -1.75
N ALA A 64 -12.78 -2.26 -2.03
CA ALA A 64 -13.77 -1.29 -1.59
C ALA A 64 -15.16 -1.58 -2.18
N ALA A 65 -15.21 -1.99 -3.45
CA ALA A 65 -16.41 -2.48 -4.13
C ALA A 65 -16.87 -3.88 -3.67
N ARG A 66 -16.14 -4.52 -2.73
CA ARG A 66 -16.40 -5.86 -2.19
C ARG A 66 -16.36 -6.99 -3.23
N GLN A 67 -15.70 -6.78 -4.36
CA GLN A 67 -15.55 -7.75 -5.45
C GLN A 67 -14.44 -8.78 -5.16
N VAL A 68 -13.39 -8.34 -4.47
CA VAL A 68 -12.19 -9.16 -4.18
C VAL A 68 -11.95 -9.22 -2.67
N ARG A 69 -11.62 -10.42 -2.17
CA ARG A 69 -11.33 -10.65 -0.74
C ARG A 69 -10.02 -11.40 -0.48
N SER A 70 -9.58 -12.24 -1.42
CA SER A 70 -8.36 -13.05 -1.28
C SER A 70 -7.25 -12.59 -2.23
N GLY A 71 -6.00 -12.94 -1.89
CA GLY A 71 -4.85 -12.72 -2.76
C GLY A 71 -4.96 -13.44 -4.10
N LYS A 72 -5.59 -14.62 -4.13
CA LYS A 72 -5.86 -15.35 -5.39
C LYS A 72 -6.79 -14.55 -6.32
N GLN A 73 -7.89 -14.02 -5.78
CA GLN A 73 -8.81 -13.17 -6.54
C GLN A 73 -8.13 -11.87 -6.99
N ALA A 74 -7.28 -11.28 -6.16
CA ALA A 74 -6.50 -10.10 -6.54
C ALA A 74 -5.54 -10.40 -7.70
N ALA A 75 -4.85 -11.55 -7.69
CA ALA A 75 -3.99 -11.95 -8.80
C ALA A 75 -4.75 -12.14 -10.11
N THR A 76 -5.92 -12.80 -10.07
CA THR A 76 -6.77 -12.96 -11.26
C THR A 76 -7.23 -11.61 -11.81
N LEU A 77 -7.68 -10.69 -10.95
CA LEU A 77 -8.07 -9.34 -11.36
C LEU A 77 -6.92 -8.60 -12.07
N LEU A 78 -5.71 -8.68 -11.51
CA LEU A 78 -4.53 -8.04 -12.08
C LEU A 78 -4.17 -8.62 -13.45
N GLU A 79 -4.24 -9.94 -13.59
CA GLU A 79 -3.98 -10.62 -14.85
C GLU A 79 -4.99 -10.21 -15.93
N GLU A 80 -6.28 -10.14 -15.60
CA GLU A 80 -7.35 -9.66 -16.49
C GLU A 80 -7.14 -8.21 -16.97
N HIS A 81 -6.43 -7.39 -16.18
CA HIS A 81 -6.14 -5.99 -16.48
C HIS A 81 -4.71 -5.76 -17.00
N GLY A 82 -3.97 -6.82 -17.34
CA GLY A 82 -2.64 -6.72 -17.96
C GLY A 82 -1.49 -6.47 -16.99
N HIS A 83 -1.72 -6.50 -15.68
CA HIS A 83 -0.69 -6.40 -14.64
C HIS A 83 -0.06 -7.78 -14.34
N THR A 84 0.48 -8.43 -15.37
CA THR A 84 0.92 -9.83 -15.31
C THR A 84 2.08 -10.06 -14.35
N ALA A 85 3.06 -9.15 -14.30
CA ALA A 85 4.18 -9.24 -13.36
C ALA A 85 3.72 -9.16 -11.90
N GLU A 86 2.82 -8.23 -11.59
CA GLU A 86 2.22 -8.08 -10.25
C GLU A 86 1.35 -9.28 -9.89
N ALA A 87 0.57 -9.80 -10.84
CA ALA A 87 -0.22 -11.01 -10.68
C ALA A 87 0.67 -12.21 -10.32
N THR A 88 1.75 -12.44 -11.07
CA THR A 88 2.71 -13.52 -10.80
C THR A 88 3.31 -13.39 -9.39
N ARG A 89 3.73 -12.18 -8.98
CA ARG A 89 4.26 -11.96 -7.62
C ARG A 89 3.25 -12.33 -6.55
N ILE A 90 2.00 -11.91 -6.69
CA ILE A 90 0.95 -12.26 -5.72
C ILE A 90 0.68 -13.77 -5.74
N GLN A 91 0.63 -14.42 -6.90
CA GLN A 91 0.46 -15.87 -6.98
C GLN A 91 1.59 -16.61 -6.24
N SER A 92 2.85 -16.21 -6.44
CA SER A 92 3.98 -16.78 -5.71
C SER A 92 3.86 -16.57 -4.20
N ALA A 93 3.44 -15.37 -3.76
CA ALA A 93 3.24 -15.09 -2.34
C ALA A 93 2.08 -15.90 -1.72
N VAL A 94 0.98 -16.06 -2.47
CA VAL A 94 -0.15 -16.91 -2.07
C VAL A 94 0.31 -18.37 -1.91
N ILE A 95 1.09 -18.90 -2.86
CA ILE A 95 1.64 -20.26 -2.79
C ILE A 95 2.55 -20.42 -1.57
N HIS A 96 3.49 -19.49 -1.36
CA HIS A 96 4.40 -19.50 -0.22
C HIS A 96 3.65 -19.47 1.11
N ARG A 97 2.56 -18.69 1.20
CA ARG A 97 1.69 -18.59 2.38
C ARG A 97 0.64 -19.71 2.43
N ARG A 98 0.76 -20.78 1.64
CA ARG A 98 -0.17 -21.93 1.59
C ARG A 98 -1.64 -21.52 1.35
N GLY A 99 -1.85 -20.50 0.52
CA GLY A 99 -3.16 -19.94 0.22
C GLY A 99 -3.65 -18.86 1.21
N LEU A 100 -2.94 -18.65 2.33
CA LEU A 100 -3.35 -17.73 3.40
C LEU A 100 -2.86 -16.31 3.14
N MET A 101 -3.49 -15.65 2.19
CA MET A 101 -3.22 -14.25 1.86
C MET A 101 -4.52 -13.53 1.52
N SER A 102 -4.79 -12.43 2.22
CA SER A 102 -5.92 -11.55 1.95
C SER A 102 -5.60 -10.59 0.80
N ALA A 103 -6.63 -9.99 0.21
CA ALA A 103 -6.45 -8.95 -0.80
C ALA A 103 -5.75 -7.69 -0.23
N LYS A 104 -5.95 -7.37 1.06
CA LYS A 104 -5.25 -6.26 1.72
C LYS A 104 -3.74 -6.51 1.82
N GLN A 105 -3.35 -7.72 2.21
CA GLN A 105 -1.94 -8.12 2.20
C GLN A 105 -1.33 -8.11 0.79
N ALA A 106 -2.14 -8.31 -0.26
CA ALA A 106 -1.68 -8.16 -1.64
C ALA A 106 -1.41 -6.70 -2.01
N ILE A 107 -2.27 -5.77 -1.59
CA ILE A 107 -2.02 -4.33 -1.75
C ILE A 107 -0.72 -3.92 -1.06
N ASP A 108 -0.52 -4.34 0.20
CA ASP A 108 0.69 -4.03 0.97
C ASP A 108 1.96 -4.55 0.30
N LEU A 109 1.92 -5.78 -0.23
CA LEU A 109 3.02 -6.38 -1.00
C LEU A 109 3.36 -5.53 -2.24
N LEU A 110 2.36 -5.13 -3.01
CA LEU A 110 2.57 -4.35 -4.24
C LEU A 110 3.17 -2.98 -3.95
N VAL A 111 2.68 -2.29 -2.91
CA VAL A 111 3.23 -0.99 -2.49
C VAL A 111 4.67 -1.17 -1.99
N THR A 112 4.94 -2.18 -1.16
CA THR A 112 6.28 -2.43 -0.64
C THR A 112 7.30 -2.69 -1.75
N VAL A 113 6.94 -3.51 -2.75
CA VAL A 113 7.80 -3.80 -3.90
C VAL A 113 8.01 -2.56 -4.76
N ALA A 114 6.97 -1.76 -5.01
CA ALA A 114 7.09 -0.53 -5.78
C ALA A 114 8.01 0.51 -5.12
N GLU A 115 8.06 0.51 -3.79
CA GLU A 115 8.95 1.36 -2.99
C GLU A 115 10.38 0.78 -2.81
N GLY A 116 10.67 -0.36 -3.44
CA GLY A 116 11.98 -1.02 -3.35
C GLY A 116 12.24 -1.72 -2.00
N GLY A 117 11.21 -1.93 -1.19
CA GLY A 117 11.30 -2.67 0.06
C GLY A 117 11.24 -4.18 -0.14
N GLU A 118 11.86 -4.94 0.77
CA GLU A 118 11.63 -6.38 0.86
C GLU A 118 10.27 -6.64 1.55
N PRO A 119 9.40 -7.47 0.95
CA PRO A 119 8.13 -7.82 1.56
C PRO A 119 8.33 -8.67 2.81
N ARG A 120 7.71 -8.26 3.92
CA ARG A 120 7.75 -8.96 5.21
C ARG A 120 6.61 -9.97 5.40
#